data_AF-A0A1G8N4P0-F1
#
_entry.id   AF-A0A1G8N4P0-F1
#
_cell.length_a   1.000
_cell.length_b   1.000
_cell.length_c   1.000
_cell.angle_alpha   90.00
_cell.angle_beta   90.00
_cell.angle_gamma   90.00
#
_symmetry.space_group_name_H-M   'P 1'
#
loop_
_entity.id
_entity.type
_entity.pdbx_description
1 polymer ?
#
loop_
_entity_poly.entity_id
_entity_poly.type
_entity_poly.pdbx_seq_one_letter_code
_entity_poly.pdbx_strand_id
1 'polypeptide(L)'
;MSSWRERLAFAPLETAERGEEIALRLRHSIELGVLEDGAQLPSESELAARMRVSTMTLRTALAELRHLGLVETRRGKGGGSFVRANTGDIAKAQRDTLAAYSLEDLRDIREYRAVLAGSAAAVAAGRSQQVPIGRLASMAAMIGTAKTPAEMMRADSQFHVELAATSGSVLFTRQEMAMQAEVGALVWAGASDRRRAAAKEHAMIVDAIRAADAARARLLAEEHVRRDMNRLIDLRLSLDSPPPGSLPADEGIDNAISAVESFASRLEGAAAASITSVEEAAQAGLDHAKKGRLDELEDVYDVARENLKAMPALYGTGFIAEKGYFGEPGSIWCYLPSGPESPQRFEMDPEFYDYSTAPWWPASDADDTVHASYAYIDALGTNQHVITFTKRVTKAGKMAGVAAVDVLVSRLQTEFDPLLRPLPPNTCIVDQNEVVIATNTASLVGVILSSHHQAERRIALPSVPWSLCLSVSAGENAAVSDLTALGDTP
;
A
#
# COMPACT_ATOMS: atom_id res chain seq x y z
N MET A 1 3.20 28.53 -21.92
CA MET A 1 2.48 27.23 -21.92
C MET A 1 2.54 26.70 -20.51
N SER A 2 1.41 26.38 -19.87
CA SER A 2 1.40 25.94 -18.47
C SER A 2 2.11 24.59 -18.32
N SER A 3 2.93 24.45 -17.29
CA SER A 3 3.54 23.16 -16.96
C SER A 3 2.45 22.15 -16.56
N TRP A 4 2.70 20.84 -16.69
CA TRP A 4 1.75 19.83 -16.22
C TRP A 4 1.55 19.90 -14.69
N ARG A 5 2.56 20.36 -13.94
CA ARG A 5 2.47 20.69 -12.51
C ARG A 5 1.46 21.79 -12.23
N GLU A 6 1.44 22.85 -13.04
CA GLU A 6 0.38 23.85 -12.96
C GLU A 6 -0.98 23.25 -13.35
N ARG A 7 -1.04 22.38 -14.36
CA ARG A 7 -2.31 21.71 -14.72
C ARG A 7 -2.83 20.79 -13.63
N LEU A 8 -1.93 20.17 -12.87
CA LEU A 8 -2.24 19.26 -11.78
C LEU A 8 -2.50 19.99 -10.46
N ALA A 9 -1.70 21.00 -10.10
CA ALA A 9 -1.95 21.85 -8.94
C ALA A 9 -3.25 22.67 -9.10
N PHE A 10 -3.61 23.03 -10.35
CA PHE A 10 -4.77 23.87 -10.64
C PHE A 10 -5.92 23.11 -11.33
N ALA A 11 -5.93 21.77 -11.27
CA ALA A 11 -7.00 21.00 -11.91
C ALA A 11 -8.36 21.29 -11.25
N PRO A 12 -9.47 21.15 -11.97
CA PRO A 12 -10.81 21.38 -11.41
C PRO A 12 -11.10 20.50 -10.19
N LEU A 13 -11.79 21.06 -9.19
CA LEU A 13 -12.32 20.31 -8.04
C LEU A 13 -13.79 19.91 -8.31
N GLU A 14 -14.13 18.63 -8.14
CA GLU A 14 -15.44 18.07 -8.50
C GLU A 14 -16.58 18.47 -7.54
N THR A 15 -16.30 18.92 -6.31
CA THR A 15 -17.32 19.29 -5.31
C THR A 15 -17.32 20.78 -4.96
N ALA A 16 -18.47 21.27 -4.49
CA ALA A 16 -18.76 22.67 -4.22
C ALA A 16 -18.75 22.99 -2.72
N GLU A 17 -17.58 22.92 -2.08
CA GLU A 17 -17.27 23.62 -0.81
C GLU A 17 -15.77 23.93 -0.84
N ARG A 18 -15.41 25.19 -1.18
CA ARG A 18 -14.25 25.44 -2.08
C ARG A 18 -13.13 26.33 -1.53
N GLY A 19 -13.13 26.77 -0.27
CA GLY A 19 -12.05 27.64 0.25
C GLY A 19 -10.84 26.86 0.76
N GLU A 20 -11.09 26.05 1.78
CA GLU A 20 -10.09 25.29 2.55
C GLU A 20 -9.42 24.20 1.71
N GLU A 21 -10.18 23.49 0.87
CA GLU A 21 -9.64 22.48 -0.06
C GLU A 21 -8.68 23.07 -1.11
N ILE A 22 -8.94 24.29 -1.58
CA ILE A 22 -8.01 24.99 -2.49
C ILE A 22 -6.73 25.35 -1.75
N ALA A 23 -6.85 25.90 -0.54
CA ALA A 23 -5.71 26.27 0.28
C ALA A 23 -4.86 25.04 0.60
N LEU A 24 -5.50 23.93 0.98
CA LEU A 24 -4.88 22.64 1.23
C LEU A 24 -4.14 22.10 -0.01
N ARG A 25 -4.79 22.10 -1.17
CA ARG A 25 -4.18 21.62 -2.42
C ARG A 25 -2.97 22.46 -2.85
N LEU A 26 -3.10 23.79 -2.80
CA LEU A 26 -2.01 24.70 -3.13
C LEU A 26 -0.88 24.61 -2.10
N ARG A 27 -1.22 24.49 -0.81
CA ARG A 27 -0.27 24.25 0.29
C ARG A 27 0.51 22.97 0.06
N HIS A 28 -0.15 21.83 -0.12
CA HIS A 28 0.51 20.55 -0.41
C HIS A 28 1.35 20.64 -1.69
N SER A 29 0.88 21.35 -2.72
CA SER A 29 1.68 21.56 -3.93
C SER A 29 2.97 22.35 -3.66
N ILE A 30 2.94 23.34 -2.77
CA ILE A 30 4.13 24.11 -2.37
C ILE A 30 5.04 23.28 -1.45
N GLU A 31 4.47 22.66 -0.43
CA GLU A 31 5.17 21.88 0.60
C GLU A 31 5.80 20.60 0.03
N LEU A 32 5.16 19.92 -0.92
CA LEU A 32 5.73 18.78 -1.63
C LEU A 32 6.71 19.21 -2.74
N GLY A 33 6.91 20.51 -2.95
CA GLY A 33 7.81 21.08 -3.96
C GLY A 33 7.30 20.96 -5.40
N VAL A 34 6.02 20.65 -5.61
CA VAL A 34 5.36 20.67 -6.92
C VAL A 34 5.35 22.10 -7.49
N LEU A 35 5.10 23.10 -6.64
CA LEU A 35 5.29 24.52 -6.93
C LEU A 35 6.60 25.00 -6.29
N GLU A 36 7.54 25.46 -7.12
CA GLU A 36 8.89 25.82 -6.69
C GLU A 36 8.95 27.16 -5.96
N ASP A 37 9.90 27.30 -5.03
CA ASP A 37 10.20 28.61 -4.41
C ASP A 37 10.47 29.68 -5.47
N GLY A 38 9.87 30.84 -5.29
CA GLY A 38 9.99 31.96 -6.23
C GLY A 38 9.16 31.82 -7.51
N ALA A 39 8.43 30.72 -7.73
CA ALA A 39 7.56 30.57 -8.89
C ALA A 39 6.39 31.58 -8.84
N GLN A 40 6.14 32.28 -9.95
CA GLN A 40 5.01 33.20 -10.07
C GLN A 40 3.72 32.41 -10.33
N LEU A 41 2.70 32.59 -9.49
CA LEU A 41 1.38 32.04 -9.72
C LEU A 41 0.66 32.81 -10.86
N PRO A 42 -0.25 32.17 -11.62
CA PRO A 42 -1.11 32.89 -12.55
C PRO A 42 -1.90 33.99 -11.83
N SER A 43 -2.44 34.95 -12.58
CA SER A 43 -3.31 35.97 -11.97
C SER A 43 -4.49 35.33 -11.24
N GLU A 44 -5.01 35.98 -10.19
CA GLU A 44 -6.10 35.41 -9.39
C GLU A 44 -7.32 35.03 -10.25
N SER A 45 -7.65 35.84 -11.27
CA SER A 45 -8.73 35.52 -12.21
C SER A 45 -8.44 34.29 -13.08
N GLU A 46 -7.21 34.15 -13.58
CA GLU A 46 -6.82 33.00 -14.40
C GLU A 46 -6.74 31.72 -13.58
N LEU A 47 -6.18 31.80 -12.38
CA LEU A 47 -6.06 30.67 -11.47
C LEU A 47 -7.45 30.19 -11.01
N ALA A 48 -8.37 31.11 -10.72
CA ALA A 48 -9.75 30.78 -10.34
C ALA A 48 -10.48 30.08 -11.50
N ALA A 49 -10.28 30.56 -12.73
CA ALA A 49 -10.84 29.93 -13.92
C ALA A 49 -10.29 28.50 -14.15
N ARG A 50 -8.98 28.28 -13.94
CA ARG A 50 -8.35 26.95 -14.06
C ARG A 50 -8.92 25.95 -13.05
N MET A 51 -9.10 26.38 -11.80
CA MET A 51 -9.61 25.54 -10.70
C MET A 51 -11.14 25.42 -10.68
N ARG A 52 -11.85 26.14 -11.57
CA ARG A 52 -13.33 26.21 -11.66
C ARG A 52 -14.01 26.71 -10.38
N VAL A 53 -13.46 27.76 -9.77
CA VAL A 53 -13.93 28.35 -8.51
C VAL A 53 -14.15 29.85 -8.65
N SER A 54 -14.85 30.46 -7.68
CA SER A 54 -15.01 31.93 -7.69
C SER A 54 -13.68 32.61 -7.37
N THR A 55 -13.41 33.77 -7.97
CA THR A 55 -12.20 34.57 -7.66
C THR A 55 -12.12 34.95 -6.18
N MET A 56 -13.26 35.12 -5.51
CA MET A 56 -13.29 35.44 -4.08
C MET A 56 -12.87 34.22 -3.24
N THR A 57 -13.35 33.03 -3.58
CA THR A 57 -12.92 31.77 -2.94
C THR A 57 -11.40 31.57 -3.05
N LEU A 58 -10.83 31.79 -4.25
CA LEU A 58 -9.39 31.71 -4.44
C LEU A 58 -8.63 32.77 -3.64
N ARG A 59 -9.15 33.99 -3.55
CA ARG A 59 -8.54 35.06 -2.73
C ARG A 59 -8.42 34.66 -1.26
N THR A 60 -9.45 34.03 -0.71
CA THR A 60 -9.43 33.52 0.67
C THR A 60 -8.34 32.46 0.84
N ALA A 61 -8.26 31.49 -0.07
CA ALA A 61 -7.22 30.47 -0.05
C ALA A 61 -5.79 31.07 -0.16
N LEU A 62 -5.59 32.00 -1.09
CA LEU A 62 -4.30 32.70 -1.23
C LEU A 62 -3.98 33.59 -0.02
N ALA A 63 -4.98 34.14 0.67
CA ALA A 63 -4.77 34.91 1.91
C ALA A 63 -4.30 34.01 3.05
N GLU A 64 -4.87 32.82 3.19
CA GLU A 64 -4.40 31.81 4.15
C GLU A 64 -2.94 31.41 3.86
N LEU A 65 -2.60 31.11 2.60
CA LEU A 65 -1.22 30.78 2.21
C LEU A 65 -0.25 31.93 2.45
N ARG A 66 -0.68 33.19 2.29
CA ARG A 66 0.13 34.37 2.65
C ARG A 66 0.33 34.48 4.16
N HIS A 67 -0.70 34.18 4.95
CA HIS A 67 -0.60 34.16 6.42
C HIS A 67 0.36 33.07 6.90
N LEU A 68 0.35 31.90 6.24
CA LEU A 68 1.30 30.80 6.47
C LEU A 68 2.70 31.09 5.92
N GLY A 69 2.92 32.21 5.22
CA GLY A 69 4.20 32.57 4.62
C GLY A 69 4.58 31.76 3.37
N LEU A 70 3.66 30.96 2.82
CA LEU A 70 3.86 30.09 1.66
C LEU A 70 3.67 30.82 0.31
N VAL A 71 3.03 31.98 0.34
CA VAL A 71 2.86 32.86 -0.82
C VAL A 71 3.20 34.29 -0.42
N GLU A 72 3.93 35.00 -1.26
CA GLU A 72 4.15 36.44 -1.11
C GLU A 72 3.51 37.23 -2.26
N THR A 73 3.13 38.48 -2.00
CA THR A 73 2.60 39.37 -3.04
C THR A 73 3.55 40.53 -3.28
N ARG A 74 4.06 40.64 -4.51
CA ARG A 74 4.93 41.75 -4.92
C ARG A 74 4.10 42.79 -5.66
N ARG A 75 4.23 44.07 -5.31
CA ARG A 75 3.54 45.21 -5.96
C ARG A 75 4.40 45.79 -7.10
N GLY A 76 3.77 46.38 -8.12
CA GLY A 76 4.44 47.11 -9.21
C GLY A 76 4.31 46.47 -10.59
N LYS A 77 5.02 47.02 -11.59
CA LYS A 77 5.05 46.50 -12.96
C LYS A 77 5.83 45.18 -12.98
N GLY A 78 5.13 44.06 -13.18
CA GLY A 78 5.65 42.71 -12.98
C GLY A 78 5.36 42.11 -11.59
N GLY A 79 4.50 42.76 -10.80
CA GLY A 79 3.98 42.24 -9.55
C GLY A 79 3.04 41.04 -9.73
N GLY A 80 2.70 40.37 -8.63
CA GLY A 80 1.92 39.14 -8.63
C GLY A 80 2.07 38.36 -7.33
N SER A 81 1.43 37.19 -7.26
CA SER A 81 1.63 36.23 -6.17
C SER A 81 2.76 35.27 -6.53
N PHE A 82 3.72 35.09 -5.63
CA PHE A 82 4.89 34.22 -5.81
C PHE A 82 4.94 33.21 -4.67
N VAL A 83 5.35 31.99 -4.99
CA VAL A 83 5.53 30.90 -4.01
C VAL A 83 6.74 31.20 -3.13
N ARG A 84 6.61 30.89 -1.84
CA ARG A 84 7.66 30.92 -0.83
C ARG A 84 7.78 29.52 -0.25
N ALA A 85 8.74 28.73 -0.71
CA ALA A 85 8.99 27.38 -0.22
C ALA A 85 10.36 27.33 0.47
N ASN A 86 10.38 26.98 1.75
CA ASN A 86 11.62 26.73 2.46
C ASN A 86 12.04 25.27 2.24
N THR A 87 13.26 25.04 1.75
CA THR A 87 13.76 23.70 1.44
C THR A 87 13.82 22.77 2.65
N GLY A 88 14.00 23.33 3.86
CA GLY A 88 13.91 22.56 5.12
C GLY A 88 12.49 22.08 5.41
N ASP A 89 11.49 22.86 5.02
CA ASP A 89 10.07 22.55 5.20
C ASP A 89 9.59 21.53 4.16
N ILE A 90 10.16 21.51 2.94
CA ILE A 90 9.82 20.51 1.90
C ILE A 90 10.24 19.10 2.33
N ALA A 91 11.49 18.92 2.76
CA ALA A 91 11.96 17.61 3.20
C ALA A 91 11.17 17.11 4.42
N LYS A 92 10.79 18.01 5.33
CA LYS A 92 9.92 17.69 6.45
C LYS A 92 8.51 17.30 5.97
N ALA A 93 7.88 18.10 5.12
CA ALA A 93 6.55 17.81 4.58
C ALA A 93 6.48 16.49 3.79
N GLN A 94 7.51 16.16 3.01
CA GLN A 94 7.63 14.87 2.35
C GLN A 94 7.72 13.72 3.36
N ARG A 95 8.48 13.88 4.46
CA ARG A 95 8.54 12.87 5.53
C ARG A 95 7.21 12.73 6.26
N ASP A 96 6.58 13.84 6.63
CA ASP A 96 5.29 13.84 7.35
C ASP A 96 4.19 13.22 6.47
N THR A 97 4.16 13.56 5.18
CA THR A 97 3.23 12.95 4.19
C THR A 97 3.50 11.47 4.02
N LEU A 98 4.77 11.07 3.91
CA LEU A 98 5.13 9.66 3.80
C LEU A 98 4.74 8.88 5.05
N ALA A 99 4.98 9.41 6.24
CA ALA A 99 4.64 8.78 7.51
C ALA A 99 3.13 8.49 7.66
N ALA A 100 2.29 9.29 7.00
CA ALA A 100 0.83 9.11 6.98
C ALA A 100 0.36 7.90 6.16
N TYR A 101 1.17 7.39 5.23
CA TYR A 101 0.85 6.15 4.51
C TYR A 101 1.19 4.92 5.35
N SER A 102 0.31 3.92 5.32
CA SER A 102 0.66 2.58 5.79
C SER A 102 1.59 1.89 4.78
N LEU A 103 2.24 0.81 5.21
CA LEU A 103 3.04 -0.02 4.29
C LEU A 103 2.14 -0.74 3.28
N GLU A 104 0.89 -1.08 3.63
CA GLU A 104 -0.09 -1.63 2.68
C GLU A 104 -0.47 -0.64 1.59
N ASP A 105 -0.72 0.62 1.94
CA ASP A 105 -1.09 1.63 0.95
C ASP A 105 0.02 1.79 -0.10
N LEU A 106 1.27 1.88 0.36
CA LEU A 106 2.42 2.02 -0.55
C LEU A 106 2.65 0.76 -1.40
N ARG A 107 2.33 -0.43 -0.87
CA ARG A 107 2.36 -1.70 -1.62
C ARG A 107 1.33 -1.71 -2.74
N ASP A 108 0.09 -1.34 -2.41
CA ASP A 108 -0.99 -1.32 -3.38
C ASP A 108 -0.73 -0.29 -4.49
N ILE A 109 -0.31 0.92 -4.09
CA ILE A 109 0.12 1.96 -5.03
C ILE A 109 1.29 1.48 -5.89
N ARG A 110 2.25 0.74 -5.33
CA ARG A 110 3.37 0.15 -6.10
C ARG A 110 2.87 -0.75 -7.22
N GLU A 111 2.03 -1.73 -6.90
CA GLU A 111 1.56 -2.69 -7.91
C GLU A 111 0.64 -2.02 -8.94
N TYR A 112 -0.28 -1.15 -8.50
CA TYR A 112 -1.14 -0.40 -9.41
C TYR A 112 -0.33 0.46 -10.38
N ARG A 113 0.64 1.24 -9.89
CA ARG A 113 1.51 2.07 -10.74
C ARG A 113 2.37 1.22 -11.67
N ALA A 114 2.91 0.10 -11.21
CA ALA A 114 3.72 -0.78 -12.04
C ALA A 114 2.89 -1.33 -13.21
N VAL A 115 1.72 -1.90 -12.93
CA VAL A 115 0.83 -2.46 -13.96
C VAL A 115 0.34 -1.38 -14.93
N LEU A 116 0.01 -0.18 -14.43
CA LEU A 116 -0.36 0.98 -15.24
C LEU A 116 0.76 1.36 -16.22
N ALA A 117 1.98 1.55 -15.72
CA ALA A 117 3.14 1.94 -16.53
C ALA A 117 3.53 0.84 -17.53
N GLY A 118 3.54 -0.42 -17.10
CA GLY A 118 3.81 -1.59 -17.93
C GLY A 118 2.83 -1.76 -19.07
N SER A 119 1.52 -1.64 -18.78
CA SER A 119 0.47 -1.73 -19.78
C SER A 119 0.54 -0.56 -20.78
N ALA A 120 0.79 0.66 -20.29
CA ALA A 120 0.99 1.81 -21.16
C ALA A 120 2.19 1.62 -22.10
N ALA A 121 3.32 1.11 -21.59
CA ALA A 121 4.52 0.84 -22.37
C ALA A 121 4.30 -0.24 -23.45
N ALA A 122 3.64 -1.36 -23.10
CA ALA A 122 3.29 -2.40 -24.07
C ALA A 122 2.40 -1.88 -25.20
N VAL A 123 1.36 -1.11 -24.87
CA VAL A 123 0.45 -0.53 -25.85
C VAL A 123 1.18 0.50 -26.72
N ALA A 124 2.06 1.31 -26.13
CA ALA A 124 2.91 2.24 -26.87
C ALA A 124 3.85 1.53 -27.86
N ALA A 125 4.47 0.40 -27.46
CA ALA A 125 5.32 -0.41 -28.33
C ALA A 125 4.56 -0.96 -29.53
N GLY A 126 3.33 -1.47 -29.33
CA GLY A 126 2.45 -1.94 -30.40
C GLY A 126 1.98 -0.83 -31.35
N ARG A 127 2.13 0.44 -30.96
CA ARG A 127 1.77 1.64 -31.74
C ARG A 127 2.98 2.47 -32.14
N SER A 128 4.19 1.93 -32.01
CA SER A 128 5.45 2.64 -32.24
C SER A 128 5.57 3.30 -33.62
N GLN A 129 4.91 2.74 -34.64
CA GLN A 129 4.86 3.32 -36.00
C GLN A 129 3.84 4.47 -36.16
N GLN A 130 2.89 4.61 -35.23
CA GLN A 130 1.77 5.56 -35.30
C GLN A 130 1.97 6.78 -34.39
N VAL A 131 2.93 6.72 -33.46
CA VAL A 131 3.14 7.74 -32.44
C VAL A 131 4.58 8.27 -32.51
N PRO A 132 4.79 9.61 -32.48
CA PRO A 132 6.12 10.18 -32.54
C PRO A 132 6.92 9.95 -31.25
N ILE A 133 7.69 8.86 -31.21
CA ILE A 133 8.56 8.45 -30.07
C ILE A 133 9.61 9.52 -29.74
N GLY A 134 9.95 10.41 -30.68
CA GLY A 134 10.94 11.47 -30.47
C GLY A 134 10.64 12.37 -29.26
N ARG A 135 9.35 12.64 -28.98
CA ARG A 135 8.96 13.39 -27.78
C ARG A 135 9.21 12.60 -26.51
N LEU A 136 8.80 11.33 -26.46
CA LEU A 136 9.06 10.44 -25.33
C LEU A 136 10.57 10.28 -25.06
N ALA A 137 11.37 10.09 -26.12
CA ALA A 137 12.83 10.02 -26.03
C ALA A 137 13.45 11.32 -25.47
N SER A 138 12.95 12.48 -25.91
CA SER A 138 13.37 13.76 -25.35
C SER A 138 13.05 13.86 -23.86
N MET A 139 11.87 13.40 -23.42
CA MET A 139 11.49 13.45 -22.00
C MET A 139 12.37 12.51 -21.15
N ALA A 140 12.65 11.31 -21.65
CA ALA A 140 13.56 10.35 -21.01
C ALA A 140 14.95 10.93 -20.76
N ALA A 141 15.46 11.77 -21.68
CA ALA A 141 16.77 12.39 -21.54
C ALA A 141 16.80 13.55 -20.52
N MET A 142 15.67 14.23 -20.28
CA MET A 142 15.64 15.44 -19.44
C MET A 142 16.08 15.16 -18.00
N ILE A 143 15.70 14.00 -17.45
CA ILE A 143 16.02 13.64 -16.08
C ILE A 143 17.53 13.57 -15.86
N GLY A 144 18.30 13.08 -16.83
CA GLY A 144 19.76 13.01 -16.78
C GLY A 144 20.44 14.38 -16.70
N THR A 145 19.75 15.46 -17.10
CA THR A 145 20.25 16.84 -17.09
C THR A 145 19.76 17.68 -15.91
N ALA A 146 18.76 17.20 -15.16
CA ALA A 146 18.19 17.88 -14.02
C ALA A 146 19.22 18.09 -12.89
N LYS A 147 19.29 19.29 -12.34
CA LYS A 147 20.27 19.72 -11.33
C LYS A 147 19.66 19.84 -9.94
N THR A 148 18.36 20.11 -9.85
CA THR A 148 17.65 20.27 -8.58
C THR A 148 16.66 19.12 -8.36
N PRO A 149 16.31 18.78 -7.10
CA PRO A 149 15.27 17.79 -6.81
C PRO A 149 13.94 18.10 -7.51
N ALA A 150 13.58 19.39 -7.57
CA ALA A 150 12.38 19.83 -8.26
C ALA A 150 12.46 19.62 -9.77
N GLU A 151 13.62 19.81 -10.41
CA GLU A 151 13.82 19.46 -11.82
C GLU A 151 13.78 17.95 -12.06
N MET A 152 14.34 17.14 -11.15
CA MET A 152 14.33 15.68 -11.26
C MET A 152 12.90 15.14 -11.21
N MET A 153 12.13 15.51 -10.18
CA MET A 153 10.71 15.18 -10.09
C MET A 153 9.95 15.63 -11.34
N ARG A 154 10.27 16.81 -11.90
CA ARG A 154 9.54 17.34 -13.06
C ARG A 154 9.78 16.46 -14.28
N ALA A 155 11.05 16.17 -14.55
CA ALA A 155 11.45 15.40 -15.72
C ALA A 155 10.92 13.97 -15.64
N ASP A 156 10.99 13.36 -14.46
CA ASP A 156 10.50 12.02 -14.18
C ASP A 156 8.99 11.90 -14.42
N SER A 157 8.18 12.76 -13.78
CA SER A 157 6.73 12.78 -14.02
C SER A 157 6.36 13.09 -15.48
N GLN A 158 7.13 13.95 -16.17
CA GLN A 158 6.90 14.22 -17.60
C GLN A 158 7.13 12.98 -18.45
N PHE A 159 8.16 12.20 -18.15
CA PHE A 159 8.41 10.94 -18.83
C PHE A 159 7.24 9.97 -18.63
N HIS A 160 6.80 9.74 -17.39
CA HIS A 160 5.70 8.81 -17.12
C HIS A 160 4.37 9.24 -17.77
N VAL A 161 4.00 10.52 -17.66
CA VAL A 161 2.78 11.04 -18.31
C VAL A 161 2.87 10.93 -19.83
N GLU A 162 4.04 11.19 -20.42
CA GLU A 162 4.25 11.03 -21.86
C GLU A 162 4.22 9.55 -22.28
N LEU A 163 4.77 8.64 -21.48
CA LEU A 163 4.68 7.20 -21.71
C LEU A 163 3.22 6.75 -21.75
N ALA A 164 2.44 7.16 -20.76
CA ALA A 164 1.01 6.91 -20.71
C ALA A 164 0.25 7.54 -21.89
N ALA A 165 0.60 8.76 -22.31
CA ALA A 165 0.01 9.41 -23.48
C ALA A 165 0.39 8.72 -24.80
N THR A 166 1.61 8.20 -24.90
CA THR A 166 2.12 7.47 -26.08
C THR A 166 1.34 6.19 -26.31
N SER A 167 0.74 5.61 -25.27
CA SER A 167 -0.20 4.50 -25.43
C SER A 167 -1.44 4.87 -26.25
N GLY A 168 -1.80 6.16 -26.37
CA GLY A 168 -3.02 6.64 -27.00
C GLY A 168 -4.30 6.41 -26.18
N SER A 169 -4.19 5.97 -24.93
CA SER A 169 -5.31 5.81 -24.00
C SER A 169 -5.42 7.02 -23.07
N VAL A 170 -6.50 7.80 -23.23
CA VAL A 170 -6.81 8.95 -22.35
C VAL A 170 -6.97 8.50 -20.90
N LEU A 171 -7.51 7.31 -20.66
CA LEU A 171 -7.67 6.76 -19.31
C LEU A 171 -6.30 6.46 -18.67
N PHE A 172 -5.35 5.87 -19.40
CA PHE A 172 -4.00 5.67 -18.86
C PHE A 172 -3.31 6.99 -18.54
N THR A 173 -3.45 7.99 -19.41
CA THR A 173 -2.88 9.32 -19.13
C THR A 173 -3.52 9.96 -17.89
N ARG A 174 -4.85 9.88 -17.72
CA ARG A 174 -5.55 10.44 -16.56
C ARG A 174 -5.13 9.76 -15.27
N GLN A 175 -5.04 8.43 -15.27
CA GLN A 175 -4.64 7.66 -14.10
C GLN A 175 -3.17 7.90 -13.75
N GLU A 176 -2.28 7.99 -14.74
CA GLU A 176 -0.87 8.32 -14.48
C GLU A 176 -0.74 9.73 -13.89
N MET A 177 -1.50 10.70 -14.39
CA MET A 177 -1.54 12.03 -13.79
C MET A 177 -2.02 12.01 -12.34
N ALA A 178 -3.02 11.19 -12.00
CA ALA A 178 -3.46 11.03 -10.61
C ALA A 178 -2.34 10.45 -9.73
N MET A 179 -1.63 9.42 -10.21
CA MET A 179 -0.50 8.83 -9.50
C MET A 179 0.66 9.80 -9.29
N GLN A 180 0.93 10.67 -10.27
CA GLN A 180 1.93 11.72 -10.13
C GLN A 180 1.51 12.80 -9.11
N ALA A 181 0.20 13.04 -8.94
CA ALA A 181 -0.31 13.91 -7.88
C ALA A 181 -0.12 13.30 -6.49
N GLU A 182 -0.33 11.99 -6.39
CA GLU A 182 -0.38 11.27 -5.12
C GLU A 182 1.01 10.98 -4.56
N VAL A 183 1.91 10.40 -5.37
CA VAL A 183 3.23 9.93 -4.90
C VAL A 183 4.43 10.50 -5.67
N GLY A 184 4.22 11.27 -6.74
CA GLY A 184 5.30 11.75 -7.62
C GLY A 184 6.38 12.57 -6.89
N ALA A 185 5.98 13.35 -5.89
CA ALA A 185 6.91 14.09 -5.04
C ALA A 185 7.66 13.20 -4.03
N LEU A 186 7.00 12.17 -3.54
CA LEU A 186 7.55 11.27 -2.52
C LEU A 186 8.64 10.35 -3.09
N VAL A 187 8.49 9.89 -4.34
CA VAL A 187 9.49 9.04 -5.04
C VAL A 187 10.89 9.66 -5.06
N TRP A 188 10.97 10.99 -5.06
CA TRP A 188 12.23 11.74 -5.07
C TRP A 188 12.73 12.16 -3.68
N ALA A 189 12.02 11.79 -2.61
CA ALA A 189 12.44 12.07 -1.24
C ALA A 189 13.78 11.37 -0.93
N GLY A 190 14.74 12.15 -0.43
CA GLY A 190 16.09 11.69 -0.06
C GLY A 190 16.94 11.15 -1.22
N ALA A 191 16.59 11.44 -2.49
CA ALA A 191 17.09 10.70 -3.65
C ALA A 191 18.18 11.40 -4.48
N SER A 192 19.28 11.80 -3.83
CA SER A 192 20.35 12.59 -4.45
C SER A 192 21.04 11.94 -5.65
N ASP A 193 21.15 10.60 -5.70
CA ASP A 193 22.07 9.92 -6.63
C ASP A 193 21.44 9.00 -7.68
N ARG A 194 20.10 8.88 -7.72
CA ARG A 194 19.39 7.97 -8.64
C ARG A 194 19.17 8.51 -10.05
N ARG A 195 19.39 9.81 -10.27
CA ARG A 195 19.11 10.51 -11.54
C ARG A 195 19.67 9.79 -12.76
N ARG A 196 20.92 9.32 -12.69
CA ARG A 196 21.59 8.61 -13.80
C ARG A 196 20.98 7.23 -14.06
N ALA A 197 20.62 6.51 -13.00
CA ALA A 197 19.96 5.20 -13.11
C ALA A 197 18.58 5.35 -13.76
N ALA A 198 17.75 6.28 -13.26
CA ALA A 198 16.44 6.57 -13.82
C ALA A 198 16.53 6.99 -15.30
N ALA A 199 17.49 7.84 -15.68
CA ALA A 199 17.72 8.21 -17.08
C ALA A 199 18.04 6.99 -17.98
N LYS A 200 18.86 6.06 -17.47
CA LYS A 200 19.21 4.82 -18.18
C LYS A 200 17.99 3.92 -18.33
N GLU A 201 17.21 3.75 -17.27
CA GLU A 201 15.98 2.93 -17.27
C GLU A 201 14.93 3.51 -18.23
N HIS A 202 14.70 4.82 -18.20
CA HIS A 202 13.81 5.51 -19.14
C HIS A 202 14.25 5.30 -20.59
N ALA A 203 15.56 5.41 -20.87
CA ALA A 203 16.09 5.15 -22.21
C ALA A 203 15.86 3.70 -22.66
N MET A 204 16.08 2.72 -21.78
CA MET A 204 15.82 1.31 -22.07
C MET A 204 14.34 1.04 -22.41
N ILE A 205 13.41 1.70 -21.70
CA ILE A 205 11.97 1.62 -21.99
C ILE A 205 11.67 2.21 -23.39
N VAL A 206 12.24 3.38 -23.70
CA VAL A 206 12.07 4.02 -25.01
C VAL A 206 12.60 3.16 -26.14
N ASP A 207 13.76 2.53 -25.96
CA ASP A 207 14.37 1.68 -26.97
C ASP A 207 13.56 0.41 -27.22
N ALA A 208 13.00 -0.21 -26.16
CA ALA A 208 12.07 -1.33 -26.30
C ALA A 208 10.79 -0.94 -27.05
N ILE A 209 10.23 0.25 -26.77
CA ILE A 209 9.08 0.79 -27.50
C ILE A 209 9.44 1.04 -28.97
N ARG A 210 10.62 1.62 -29.25
CA ARG A 210 11.09 1.88 -30.62
C ARG A 210 11.31 0.58 -31.41
N ALA A 211 11.73 -0.48 -30.74
CA ALA A 211 11.87 -1.81 -31.31
C ALA A 211 10.54 -2.56 -31.49
N ALA A 212 9.40 -1.96 -31.09
CA ALA A 212 8.09 -2.60 -31.04
C ALA A 212 8.03 -3.86 -30.16
N ASP A 213 8.93 -3.99 -29.18
CA ASP A 213 8.99 -5.11 -28.24
C ASP A 213 8.10 -4.82 -27.02
N ALA A 214 6.82 -5.17 -27.14
CA ALA A 214 5.82 -4.91 -26.11
C ALA A 214 6.10 -5.65 -24.80
N ALA A 215 6.63 -6.87 -24.85
CA ALA A 215 6.93 -7.67 -23.67
C ALA A 215 8.08 -7.04 -22.86
N ARG A 216 9.17 -6.68 -23.55
CA ARG A 216 10.31 -6.01 -22.92
C ARG A 216 9.96 -4.61 -22.42
N ALA A 217 9.20 -3.84 -23.19
CA ALA A 217 8.75 -2.51 -22.77
C ALA A 217 7.92 -2.56 -21.49
N ARG A 218 7.00 -3.53 -21.38
CA ARG A 218 6.22 -3.78 -20.17
C ARG A 218 7.11 -4.08 -18.99
N LEU A 219 7.96 -5.10 -19.11
CA LEU A 219 8.80 -5.58 -18.01
C LEU A 219 9.73 -4.47 -17.49
N LEU A 220 10.36 -3.70 -18.39
CA LEU A 220 11.25 -2.60 -17.99
C LEU A 220 10.50 -1.48 -17.27
N ALA A 221 9.29 -1.13 -17.74
CA ALA A 221 8.49 -0.08 -17.12
C ALA A 221 7.94 -0.51 -15.74
N GLU A 222 7.46 -1.75 -15.60
CA GLU A 222 7.03 -2.28 -14.32
C GLU A 222 8.18 -2.31 -13.31
N GLU A 223 9.36 -2.81 -13.72
CA GLU A 223 10.52 -2.93 -12.84
C GLU A 223 11.06 -1.57 -12.39
N HIS A 224 11.11 -0.58 -13.30
CA HIS A 224 11.46 0.79 -12.96
C HIS A 224 10.53 1.37 -11.88
N VAL A 225 9.21 1.23 -12.05
CA VAL A 225 8.24 1.72 -11.05
C VAL A 225 8.32 0.96 -9.73
N ARG A 226 8.48 -0.37 -9.77
CA ARG A 226 8.64 -1.18 -8.55
C ARG A 226 9.89 -0.76 -7.78
N ARG A 227 11.01 -0.51 -8.45
CA ARG A 227 12.25 -0.04 -7.82
C ARG A 227 12.06 1.31 -7.13
N ASP A 228 11.35 2.23 -7.77
CA ASP A 228 11.07 3.57 -7.25
C ASP A 228 10.21 3.54 -6.00
N MET A 229 9.16 2.74 -6.02
CA MET A 229 8.25 2.58 -4.90
C MET A 229 8.87 1.75 -3.77
N ASN A 230 9.69 0.74 -4.09
CA ASN A 230 10.42 -0.01 -3.07
C ASN A 230 11.33 0.89 -2.25
N ARG A 231 12.05 1.81 -2.91
CA ARG A 231 12.85 2.82 -2.22
C ARG A 231 11.98 3.71 -1.32
N LEU A 232 10.78 4.09 -1.78
CA LEU A 232 9.87 4.89 -0.97
C LEU A 232 9.37 4.13 0.27
N ILE A 233 9.09 2.84 0.11
CA ILE A 233 8.71 1.93 1.20
C ILE A 233 9.89 1.75 2.18
N ASP A 234 11.13 1.59 1.68
CA ASP A 234 12.32 1.51 2.55
C ASP A 234 12.53 2.82 3.32
N LEU A 235 12.29 3.97 2.69
CA LEU A 235 12.32 5.27 3.36
C LEU A 235 11.21 5.33 4.43
N ARG A 236 9.99 4.91 4.11
CA ARG A 236 8.85 4.87 5.04
C ARG A 236 9.16 3.99 6.24
N LEU A 237 9.76 2.82 6.00
CA LEU A 237 10.28 1.97 7.06
C LEU A 237 11.23 2.84 7.89
N SER A 238 12.34 3.35 7.35
CA SER A 238 13.38 4.08 8.11
C SER A 238 12.93 5.28 8.97
N LEU A 239 11.73 5.85 8.77
CA LEU A 239 11.23 6.98 9.58
C LEU A 239 10.98 6.62 11.06
N ASP A 240 10.66 5.37 11.36
CA ASP A 240 10.18 4.98 12.70
C ASP A 240 11.30 4.52 13.68
N SER A 241 12.56 4.38 13.24
CA SER A 241 13.66 3.80 14.07
C SER A 241 15.05 3.83 13.39
N PRO A 242 16.16 3.53 14.12
CA PRO A 242 17.53 3.53 13.57
C PRO A 242 17.73 2.59 12.37
N PRO A 243 18.76 2.83 11.53
CA PRO A 243 19.00 2.09 10.30
C PRO A 243 19.36 0.60 10.54
N PRO A 244 19.14 -0.27 9.52
CA PRO A 244 19.50 -1.68 9.58
C PRO A 244 20.98 -1.94 9.87
N GLY A 245 21.26 -3.00 10.64
CA GLY A 245 22.63 -3.39 11.03
C GLY A 245 23.22 -2.57 12.19
N SER A 246 22.38 -1.97 13.03
CA SER A 246 22.81 -1.14 14.17
C SER A 246 23.13 -1.93 15.46
N LEU A 247 22.82 -3.23 15.50
CA LEU A 247 23.17 -4.15 16.60
C LEU A 247 24.15 -5.24 16.14
N PRO A 248 24.94 -5.84 17.06
CA PRO A 248 25.66 -7.08 16.79
C PRO A 248 24.66 -8.14 16.30
N ALA A 249 24.95 -8.78 15.17
CA ALA A 249 24.00 -9.64 14.46
C ALA A 249 23.39 -10.73 15.36
N ASP A 250 24.19 -11.42 16.15
CA ASP A 250 23.72 -12.55 16.97
C ASP A 250 22.83 -12.11 18.14
N GLU A 251 23.17 -11.02 18.83
CA GLU A 251 22.35 -10.48 19.94
C GLU A 251 21.01 -9.91 19.43
N GLY A 252 21.01 -9.30 18.24
CA GLY A 252 19.78 -8.86 17.58
C GLY A 252 18.86 -10.02 17.19
N ILE A 253 19.43 -11.12 16.68
CA ILE A 253 18.67 -12.30 16.23
C ILE A 253 17.97 -12.99 17.41
N ASP A 254 18.68 -13.26 18.51
CA ASP A 254 18.10 -13.96 19.66
C ASP A 254 16.99 -13.13 20.33
N ASN A 255 17.17 -11.81 20.38
CA ASN A 255 16.13 -10.89 20.86
C ASN A 255 14.90 -10.88 19.94
N ALA A 256 15.10 -10.86 18.61
CA ALA A 256 14.01 -10.92 17.65
C ALA A 256 13.23 -12.24 17.75
N ILE A 257 13.91 -13.38 17.84
CA ILE A 257 13.28 -14.70 18.04
C ILE A 257 12.42 -14.69 19.29
N SER A 258 13.00 -14.32 20.45
CA SER A 258 12.30 -14.32 21.73
C SER A 258 11.08 -13.39 21.72
N ALA A 259 11.19 -12.22 21.08
CA ALA A 259 10.10 -11.25 20.99
C ALA A 259 8.98 -11.72 20.06
N VAL A 260 9.31 -12.32 18.91
CA VAL A 260 8.32 -12.90 17.98
C VAL A 260 7.58 -14.06 18.63
N GLU A 261 8.27 -14.97 19.32
CA GLU A 261 7.63 -16.07 20.04
C GLU A 261 6.71 -15.57 21.16
N SER A 262 7.17 -14.57 21.93
CA SER A 262 6.38 -13.95 22.98
C SER A 262 5.11 -13.27 22.42
N PHE A 263 5.23 -12.59 21.28
CA PHE A 263 4.10 -11.99 20.59
C PHE A 263 3.12 -13.05 20.09
N ALA A 264 3.60 -14.08 19.41
CA ALA A 264 2.77 -15.15 18.90
C ALA A 264 1.97 -15.85 20.00
N SER A 265 2.61 -16.15 21.13
CA SER A 265 1.93 -16.74 22.29
C SER A 265 0.81 -15.83 22.84
N ARG A 266 1.03 -14.50 22.87
CA ARG A 266 -0.04 -13.55 23.25
C ARG A 266 -1.16 -13.51 22.22
N LEU A 267 -0.84 -13.56 20.93
CA LEU A 267 -1.81 -13.56 19.84
C LEU A 267 -2.72 -14.79 19.89
N GLU A 268 -2.13 -15.98 20.03
CA GLU A 268 -2.86 -17.24 20.16
C GLU A 268 -3.75 -17.24 21.42
N GLY A 269 -3.22 -16.73 22.55
CA GLY A 269 -4.00 -16.57 23.77
C GLY A 269 -5.20 -15.63 23.60
N ALA A 270 -5.03 -14.50 22.92
CA ALA A 270 -6.10 -13.56 22.62
C ALA A 270 -7.14 -14.17 21.66
N ALA A 271 -6.70 -14.83 20.59
CA ALA A 271 -7.58 -15.50 19.65
C ALA A 271 -8.39 -16.62 20.33
N ALA A 272 -7.75 -17.47 21.14
CA ALA A 272 -8.42 -18.54 21.88
C ALA A 272 -9.44 -18.00 22.89
N ALA A 273 -9.10 -16.92 23.61
CA ALA A 273 -10.01 -16.27 24.55
C ALA A 273 -11.24 -15.70 23.81
N SER A 274 -11.03 -15.00 22.69
CA SER A 274 -12.13 -14.47 21.89
C SER A 274 -13.03 -15.57 21.31
N ILE A 275 -12.44 -16.64 20.76
CA ILE A 275 -13.17 -17.81 20.25
C ILE A 275 -14.03 -18.43 21.34
N THR A 276 -13.46 -18.62 22.54
CA THR A 276 -14.19 -19.22 23.67
C THR A 276 -15.42 -18.39 24.04
N SER A 277 -15.27 -17.06 24.18
CA SER A 277 -16.41 -16.20 24.52
C SER A 277 -17.47 -16.15 23.42
N VAL A 278 -17.06 -16.16 22.14
CA VAL A 278 -18.00 -16.20 21.01
C VAL A 278 -18.73 -17.54 20.93
N GLU A 279 -18.02 -18.65 21.13
CA GLU A 279 -18.61 -19.99 21.21
C GLU A 279 -19.64 -20.09 22.33
N GLU A 280 -19.30 -19.62 23.53
CA GLU A 280 -20.21 -19.61 24.68
C GLU A 280 -21.49 -18.78 24.39
N ALA A 281 -21.34 -17.60 23.78
CA ALA A 281 -22.47 -16.76 23.39
C ALA A 281 -23.33 -17.43 22.31
N ALA A 282 -22.70 -18.04 21.30
CA ALA A 282 -23.41 -18.76 20.25
C ALA A 282 -24.16 -19.97 20.83
N GLN A 283 -23.54 -20.75 21.72
CA GLN A 283 -24.16 -21.90 22.36
C GLN A 283 -25.33 -21.50 23.24
N ALA A 284 -25.18 -20.44 24.03
CA ALA A 284 -26.26 -19.89 24.85
C ALA A 284 -27.44 -19.45 23.96
N GLY A 285 -27.17 -18.71 22.87
CA GLY A 285 -28.20 -18.31 21.91
C GLY A 285 -28.89 -19.51 21.26
N LEU A 286 -28.11 -20.49 20.83
CA LEU A 286 -28.62 -21.74 20.27
C LEU A 286 -29.55 -22.47 21.23
N ASP A 287 -29.22 -22.59 22.52
CA ASP A 287 -30.02 -23.29 23.51
C ASP A 287 -31.37 -22.60 23.79
N HIS A 288 -31.42 -21.27 23.65
CA HIS A 288 -32.63 -20.47 23.86
C HIS A 288 -33.42 -20.18 22.57
N ALA A 289 -32.84 -20.44 21.39
CA ALA A 289 -33.46 -20.20 20.10
C ALA A 289 -34.76 -21.02 19.95
N LYS A 290 -35.88 -20.33 19.74
CA LYS A 290 -37.21 -20.95 19.59
C LYS A 290 -37.60 -21.11 18.13
N LYS A 291 -37.17 -20.16 17.28
CA LYS A 291 -37.53 -20.14 15.86
C LYS A 291 -36.48 -20.82 14.99
N GLY A 292 -35.29 -21.05 15.53
CA GLY A 292 -34.16 -21.60 14.77
C GLY A 292 -33.72 -20.62 13.69
N ARG A 293 -33.50 -19.35 14.06
CA ARG A 293 -32.99 -18.31 13.16
C ARG A 293 -31.71 -17.70 13.70
N LEU A 294 -30.82 -17.27 12.80
CA LEU A 294 -29.54 -16.67 13.16
C LEU A 294 -29.69 -15.38 13.97
N ASP A 295 -30.74 -14.59 13.73
CA ASP A 295 -31.01 -13.35 14.48
C ASP A 295 -31.30 -13.58 15.98
N GLU A 296 -31.58 -14.82 16.40
CA GLU A 296 -31.73 -15.17 17.83
C GLU A 296 -30.38 -15.27 18.57
N LEU A 297 -29.24 -15.12 17.88
CA LEU A 297 -27.89 -15.15 18.46
C LEU A 297 -27.29 -13.73 18.60
N GLU A 298 -28.11 -12.69 18.75
CA GLU A 298 -27.67 -11.28 18.73
C GLU A 298 -26.55 -10.95 19.75
N ASP A 299 -26.56 -11.60 20.92
CA ASP A 299 -25.53 -11.45 21.97
C ASP A 299 -24.11 -11.77 21.48
N VAL A 300 -23.97 -12.60 20.43
CA VAL A 300 -22.67 -12.89 19.80
C VAL A 300 -22.01 -11.61 19.30
N TYR A 301 -22.80 -10.67 18.76
CA TYR A 301 -22.25 -9.41 18.25
C TYR A 301 -21.71 -8.53 19.38
N ASP A 302 -22.42 -8.45 20.51
CA ASP A 302 -21.98 -7.66 21.65
C ASP A 302 -20.70 -8.23 22.26
N VAL A 303 -20.62 -9.57 22.41
CA VAL A 303 -19.39 -10.25 22.86
C VAL A 303 -18.25 -10.02 21.88
N ALA A 304 -18.50 -10.17 20.57
CA ALA A 304 -17.50 -9.92 19.53
C ALA A 304 -16.97 -8.49 19.59
N ARG A 305 -17.84 -7.49 19.74
CA ARG A 305 -17.46 -6.09 19.88
C ARG A 305 -16.59 -5.84 21.10
N GLU A 306 -16.94 -6.36 22.26
CA GLU A 306 -16.16 -6.16 23.48
C GLU A 306 -14.81 -6.88 23.41
N ASN A 307 -14.75 -8.07 22.80
CA ASN A 307 -13.50 -8.77 22.51
C ASN A 307 -12.55 -7.91 21.68
N LEU A 308 -13.02 -7.32 20.57
CA LEU A 308 -12.18 -6.49 19.68
C LEU A 308 -11.68 -5.21 20.34
N LYS A 309 -12.45 -4.62 21.27
CA LYS A 309 -11.98 -3.49 22.09
C LYS A 309 -10.92 -3.91 23.10
N ALA A 310 -11.09 -5.07 23.72
CA ALA A 310 -10.17 -5.59 24.74
C ALA A 310 -8.88 -6.18 24.17
N MET A 311 -8.89 -6.58 22.89
CA MET A 311 -7.80 -7.33 22.24
C MET A 311 -7.35 -6.63 20.94
N PRO A 312 -6.51 -5.59 21.01
CA PRO A 312 -6.14 -4.77 19.84
C PRO A 312 -5.37 -5.52 18.74
N ALA A 313 -4.86 -6.72 19.00
CA ALA A 313 -4.21 -7.53 17.96
C ALA A 313 -5.22 -8.14 16.97
N LEU A 314 -6.50 -8.24 17.35
CA LEU A 314 -7.55 -8.83 16.54
C LEU A 314 -8.15 -7.78 15.59
N TYR A 315 -8.60 -8.25 14.43
CA TYR A 315 -9.24 -7.43 13.42
C TYR A 315 -10.74 -7.70 13.31
N GLY A 316 -11.13 -8.97 13.30
CA GLY A 316 -12.51 -9.40 13.22
C GLY A 316 -12.76 -10.61 14.11
N THR A 317 -13.98 -10.77 14.59
CA THR A 317 -14.38 -11.95 15.35
C THR A 317 -15.89 -12.13 15.28
N GLY A 318 -16.35 -13.37 15.40
CA GLY A 318 -17.76 -13.68 15.40
C GLY A 318 -18.07 -15.12 15.04
N PHE A 319 -19.31 -15.33 14.65
CA PHE A 319 -19.87 -16.64 14.37
C PHE A 319 -20.35 -16.72 12.92
N ILE A 320 -19.97 -17.79 12.21
CA ILE A 320 -20.45 -18.09 10.86
C ILE A 320 -21.26 -19.39 10.94
N ALA A 321 -22.52 -19.36 10.51
CA ALA A 321 -23.40 -20.53 10.60
C ALA A 321 -23.05 -21.59 9.55
N GLU A 322 -23.24 -22.86 9.90
CA GLU A 322 -23.18 -23.98 8.95
C GLU A 322 -24.28 -23.83 7.90
N LYS A 323 -23.96 -24.14 6.63
CA LYS A 323 -24.91 -23.98 5.53
C LYS A 323 -26.15 -24.84 5.78
N GLY A 324 -27.31 -24.19 5.77
CA GLY A 324 -28.60 -24.86 5.97
C GLY A 324 -28.95 -25.18 7.42
N TYR A 325 -28.11 -24.84 8.42
CA TYR A 325 -28.46 -25.04 9.82
C TYR A 325 -29.68 -24.18 10.24
N PHE A 326 -29.69 -22.91 9.83
CA PHE A 326 -30.81 -21.98 10.01
C PHE A 326 -31.69 -21.82 8.75
N GLY A 327 -31.51 -22.68 7.74
CA GLY A 327 -32.20 -22.59 6.45
C GLY A 327 -31.58 -21.60 5.44
N GLU A 328 -30.95 -20.52 5.91
CA GLU A 328 -30.18 -19.57 5.10
C GLU A 328 -28.74 -19.44 5.64
N PRO A 329 -27.73 -19.24 4.76
CA PRO A 329 -26.36 -18.97 5.22
C PRO A 329 -26.28 -17.59 5.86
N GLY A 330 -25.42 -17.42 6.85
CA GLY A 330 -25.23 -16.11 7.48
C GLY A 330 -24.18 -16.11 8.56
N SER A 331 -23.82 -14.90 8.99
CA SER A 331 -22.83 -14.66 10.03
C SER A 331 -23.29 -13.56 11.00
N ILE A 332 -22.79 -13.63 12.22
CA ILE A 332 -22.78 -12.51 13.18
C ILE A 332 -21.33 -12.15 13.39
N TRP A 333 -20.87 -11.13 12.68
CA TRP A 333 -19.46 -10.78 12.60
C TRP A 333 -19.24 -9.31 12.94
N CYS A 334 -18.23 -9.05 13.76
CA CYS A 334 -17.77 -7.71 14.11
C CYS A 334 -16.34 -7.53 13.59
N TYR A 335 -16.00 -6.34 13.07
CA TYR A 335 -14.65 -6.03 12.60
C TYR A 335 -14.26 -4.57 12.83
N LEU A 336 -12.96 -4.27 12.74
CA LEU A 336 -12.35 -2.96 13.05
C LEU A 336 -11.73 -2.28 11.82
N PRO A 337 -12.51 -1.65 10.91
CA PRO A 337 -12.00 -0.99 9.71
C PRO A 337 -11.01 0.16 9.99
N SER A 338 -11.10 0.80 11.16
CA SER A 338 -10.23 1.93 11.54
C SER A 338 -9.70 1.81 12.98
N GLY A 339 -9.60 0.57 13.51
CA GLY A 339 -9.09 0.30 14.86
C GLY A 339 -10.18 0.15 15.94
N PRO A 340 -9.81 0.01 17.22
CA PRO A 340 -10.71 -0.43 18.31
C PRO A 340 -11.96 0.44 18.54
N GLU A 341 -11.90 1.72 18.17
CA GLU A 341 -13.02 2.67 18.30
C GLU A 341 -14.02 2.60 17.14
N SER A 342 -13.79 1.73 16.15
CA SER A 342 -14.58 1.63 14.92
C SER A 342 -15.33 0.31 14.72
N PRO A 343 -15.82 -0.41 15.75
CA PRO A 343 -16.43 -1.71 15.54
C PRO A 343 -17.67 -1.61 14.63
N GLN A 344 -17.67 -2.41 13.57
CA GLN A 344 -18.76 -2.49 12.61
C GLN A 344 -19.26 -3.92 12.47
N ARG A 345 -20.58 -4.05 12.25
CA ARG A 345 -21.18 -5.32 11.88
C ARG A 345 -20.93 -5.56 10.40
N PHE A 346 -20.38 -6.73 10.08
CA PHE A 346 -20.23 -7.14 8.69
C PHE A 346 -21.50 -7.85 8.22
N GLU A 347 -22.04 -7.39 7.11
CA GLU A 347 -23.15 -8.04 6.40
C GLU A 347 -22.56 -8.78 5.20
N MET A 348 -22.48 -10.10 5.34
CA MET A 348 -22.03 -10.99 4.28
C MET A 348 -23.16 -11.22 3.29
N ASP A 349 -22.90 -11.10 2.00
CA ASP A 349 -23.80 -11.58 0.96
C ASP A 349 -23.50 -13.05 0.64
N PRO A 350 -24.32 -14.00 1.11
CA PRO A 350 -24.05 -15.42 0.96
C PRO A 350 -24.20 -15.93 -0.49
N GLU A 351 -24.80 -15.15 -1.40
CA GLU A 351 -24.85 -15.52 -2.82
C GLU A 351 -23.46 -15.45 -3.48
N PHE A 352 -22.55 -14.63 -2.94
CA PHE A 352 -21.23 -14.39 -3.52
C PHE A 352 -20.06 -14.93 -2.70
N TYR A 353 -20.29 -15.46 -1.48
CA TYR A 353 -19.24 -16.02 -0.63
C TYR A 353 -19.51 -17.47 -0.20
N ASP A 354 -18.85 -18.42 -0.86
CA ASP A 354 -18.82 -19.82 -0.43
C ASP A 354 -17.71 -20.08 0.60
N TYR A 355 -17.97 -19.67 1.84
CA TYR A 355 -17.05 -19.89 2.96
C TYR A 355 -16.75 -21.37 3.26
N SER A 356 -17.57 -22.33 2.81
CA SER A 356 -17.32 -23.76 3.06
C SER A 356 -16.10 -24.31 2.32
N THR A 357 -15.60 -23.56 1.34
CA THR A 357 -14.37 -23.87 0.60
C THR A 357 -13.16 -23.06 1.09
N ALA A 358 -13.38 -22.17 2.06
CA ALA A 358 -12.32 -21.30 2.54
C ALA A 358 -11.28 -22.08 3.36
N PRO A 359 -10.00 -21.69 3.34
CA PRO A 359 -8.94 -22.40 4.05
C PRO A 359 -9.18 -22.55 5.55
N TRP A 360 -9.95 -21.62 6.13
CA TRP A 360 -10.30 -21.56 7.54
C TRP A 360 -11.53 -22.37 7.91
N TRP A 361 -12.33 -22.83 6.95
CA TRP A 361 -13.47 -23.66 7.26
C TRP A 361 -12.99 -25.02 7.76
N PRO A 362 -13.41 -25.47 8.96
CA PRO A 362 -12.90 -26.69 9.52
C PRO A 362 -13.37 -27.90 8.69
N ALA A 363 -12.46 -28.87 8.52
CA ALA A 363 -12.80 -30.14 7.91
C ALA A 363 -13.89 -30.88 8.73
N SER A 364 -14.67 -31.72 8.07
CA SER A 364 -15.77 -32.47 8.70
C SER A 364 -15.30 -33.36 9.86
N ASP A 365 -14.05 -33.79 9.84
CA ASP A 365 -13.40 -34.67 10.81
C ASP A 365 -12.40 -33.94 11.73
N ALA A 366 -12.32 -32.61 11.66
CA ALA A 366 -11.52 -31.82 12.60
C ALA A 366 -11.88 -32.18 14.05
N ASP A 367 -11.01 -31.90 15.02
CA ASP A 367 -11.40 -31.96 16.42
C ASP A 367 -12.07 -30.65 16.86
N ASP A 368 -12.48 -30.57 18.13
CA ASP A 368 -13.07 -29.35 18.70
C ASP A 368 -12.00 -28.44 19.32
N THR A 369 -10.80 -28.40 18.72
CA THR A 369 -9.73 -27.47 19.14
C THR A 369 -9.70 -26.23 18.25
N VAL A 370 -8.93 -25.22 18.68
CA VAL A 370 -8.72 -24.01 17.87
C VAL A 370 -7.72 -24.33 16.76
N HIS A 371 -8.15 -24.15 15.51
CA HIS A 371 -7.31 -24.30 14.32
C HIS A 371 -6.93 -22.94 13.74
N ALA A 372 -5.67 -22.77 13.33
CA ALA A 372 -5.17 -21.58 12.68
C ALA A 372 -4.95 -21.81 11.18
N SER A 373 -5.56 -20.96 10.35
CA SER A 373 -5.28 -20.89 8.91
C SER A 373 -4.36 -19.71 8.65
N TYR A 374 -3.13 -20.04 8.28
CA TYR A 374 -2.04 -19.06 8.11
C TYR A 374 -2.15 -18.32 6.78
N ALA A 375 -1.32 -17.29 6.61
CA ALA A 375 -1.55 -16.11 5.78
C ALA A 375 -2.15 -16.46 4.41
N TYR A 376 -3.43 -16.16 4.24
CA TYR A 376 -4.16 -16.30 2.98
C TYR A 376 -4.90 -15.01 2.66
N ILE A 377 -5.27 -14.80 1.39
CA ILE A 377 -6.05 -13.64 0.98
C ILE A 377 -7.53 -13.93 1.23
N ASP A 378 -8.16 -13.15 2.10
CA ASP A 378 -9.60 -13.18 2.30
C ASP A 378 -10.31 -12.37 1.19
N ALA A 379 -10.35 -12.94 -0.01
CA ALA A 379 -10.77 -12.27 -1.25
C ALA A 379 -12.26 -11.86 -1.32
N LEU A 380 -13.05 -12.19 -0.30
CA LEU A 380 -14.50 -11.98 -0.27
C LEU A 380 -14.98 -11.37 1.06
N GLY A 381 -14.06 -11.12 2.00
CA GLY A 381 -14.27 -10.24 3.15
C GLY A 381 -13.39 -8.98 3.03
N THR A 382 -12.14 -9.08 3.45
CA THR A 382 -11.23 -7.93 3.61
C THR A 382 -10.40 -7.57 2.36
N ASN A 383 -10.23 -8.50 1.42
CA ASN A 383 -9.22 -8.44 0.36
C ASN A 383 -7.78 -8.26 0.88
N GLN A 384 -7.51 -8.67 2.13
CA GLN A 384 -6.21 -8.56 2.76
C GLN A 384 -5.66 -9.94 3.13
N HIS A 385 -4.36 -10.00 3.37
CA HIS A 385 -3.76 -11.19 3.97
C HIS A 385 -4.15 -11.28 5.44
N VAL A 386 -4.76 -12.41 5.81
CA VAL A 386 -5.22 -12.66 7.18
C VAL A 386 -4.71 -14.00 7.70
N ILE A 387 -4.59 -14.09 9.02
CA ILE A 387 -4.53 -15.35 9.76
C ILE A 387 -5.88 -15.49 10.45
N THR A 388 -6.55 -16.63 10.23
CA THR A 388 -7.88 -16.88 10.81
C THR A 388 -7.80 -18.05 11.78
N PHE A 389 -8.17 -17.79 13.02
CA PHE A 389 -8.33 -18.82 14.06
C PHE A 389 -9.80 -19.23 14.11
N THR A 390 -10.06 -20.53 14.20
CA THR A 390 -11.41 -21.08 14.12
C THR A 390 -11.63 -22.21 15.10
N LYS A 391 -12.86 -22.38 15.57
CA LYS A 391 -13.32 -23.54 16.33
C LYS A 391 -14.76 -23.85 15.95
N ARG A 392 -15.09 -25.13 15.81
CA ARG A 392 -16.47 -25.56 15.54
C ARG A 392 -17.36 -25.31 16.75
N VAL A 393 -18.59 -24.89 16.47
CA VAL A 393 -19.67 -24.82 17.46
C VAL A 393 -20.70 -25.90 17.10
N THR A 394 -21.03 -26.76 18.05
CA THR A 394 -21.93 -27.90 17.82
C THR A 394 -23.15 -27.87 18.74
N LYS A 395 -24.31 -28.26 18.21
CA LYS A 395 -25.52 -28.47 19.00
C LYS A 395 -26.06 -29.87 18.75
N ALA A 396 -26.29 -30.62 19.83
CA ALA A 396 -26.80 -32.00 19.78
C ALA A 396 -26.02 -32.91 18.81
N GLY A 397 -24.69 -32.75 18.76
CA GLY A 397 -23.79 -33.53 17.90
C GLY A 397 -23.80 -33.14 16.42
N LYS A 398 -24.46 -32.03 16.04
CA LYS A 398 -24.40 -31.46 14.69
C LYS A 398 -23.66 -30.13 14.72
N MET A 399 -22.89 -29.85 13.67
CA MET A 399 -22.23 -28.55 13.50
C MET A 399 -23.30 -27.47 13.29
N ALA A 400 -23.31 -26.48 14.16
CA ALA A 400 -24.15 -25.29 14.05
C ALA A 400 -23.43 -24.18 13.28
N GLY A 401 -22.10 -24.14 13.37
CA GLY A 401 -21.26 -23.17 12.68
C GLY A 401 -19.85 -23.14 13.24
N VAL A 402 -19.18 -22.02 13.06
CA VAL A 402 -17.78 -21.78 13.43
C VAL A 402 -17.68 -20.46 14.19
N ALA A 403 -17.03 -20.49 15.36
CA ALA A 403 -16.52 -19.29 16.01
C ALA A 403 -15.14 -19.00 15.40
N ALA A 404 -14.93 -17.79 14.92
CA ALA A 404 -13.70 -17.42 14.23
C ALA A 404 -13.20 -16.03 14.62
N VAL A 405 -11.90 -15.83 14.46
CA VAL A 405 -11.17 -14.59 14.72
C VAL A 405 -10.17 -14.35 13.59
N ASP A 406 -10.15 -13.13 13.06
CA ASP A 406 -9.19 -12.69 12.05
C ASP A 406 -8.12 -11.78 12.65
N VAL A 407 -6.89 -11.97 12.15
CA VAL A 407 -5.74 -11.11 12.40
C VAL A 407 -5.19 -10.67 11.06
N LEU A 408 -5.10 -9.36 10.82
CA LEU A 408 -4.47 -8.87 9.60
C LEU A 408 -2.95 -9.06 9.66
N VAL A 409 -2.38 -9.58 8.58
CA VAL A 409 -0.91 -9.69 8.43
C VAL A 409 -0.24 -8.31 8.45
N SER A 410 -0.94 -7.26 8.01
CA SER A 410 -0.49 -5.87 8.12
C SER A 410 -0.17 -5.42 9.55
N ARG A 411 -0.99 -5.86 10.51
CA ARG A 411 -0.73 -5.56 11.93
C ARG A 411 0.51 -6.28 12.43
N LEU A 412 0.77 -7.50 11.95
CA LEU A 412 2.00 -8.22 12.28
C LEU A 412 3.25 -7.51 11.77
N GLN A 413 3.21 -6.96 10.56
CA GLN A 413 4.29 -6.12 10.03
C GLN A 413 4.56 -4.93 10.97
N THR A 414 3.52 -4.23 11.42
CA THR A 414 3.66 -3.09 12.34
C THR A 414 4.27 -3.48 13.69
N GLU A 415 3.87 -4.63 14.24
CA GLU A 415 4.36 -5.14 15.52
C GLU A 415 5.81 -5.66 15.43
N PHE A 416 6.17 -6.28 14.32
CA PHE A 416 7.52 -6.86 14.12
C PHE A 416 8.53 -5.88 13.54
N ASP A 417 8.08 -4.76 12.99
CA ASP A 417 8.93 -3.70 12.45
C ASP A 417 10.09 -3.36 13.40
N PRO A 418 9.86 -2.96 14.67
CA PRO A 418 10.93 -2.60 15.60
C PRO A 418 11.94 -3.72 15.86
N LEU A 419 11.53 -4.98 15.70
CA LEU A 419 12.34 -6.17 15.95
C LEU A 419 13.21 -6.54 14.75
N LEU A 420 12.66 -6.39 13.54
CA LEU A 420 13.35 -6.75 12.30
C LEU A 420 14.30 -5.66 11.82
N ARG A 421 14.02 -4.40 12.16
CA ARG A 421 14.80 -3.25 11.70
C ARG A 421 16.28 -3.30 12.05
N PRO A 422 16.72 -3.68 13.27
CA PRO A 422 18.14 -3.74 13.59
C PRO A 422 18.90 -4.87 12.88
N LEU A 423 18.18 -5.87 12.35
CA LEU A 423 18.73 -7.05 11.68
C LEU A 423 19.31 -6.69 10.30
N PRO A 424 20.10 -7.59 9.69
CA PRO A 424 20.61 -7.38 8.33
C PRO A 424 19.50 -7.07 7.32
N PRO A 425 19.78 -6.29 6.25
CA PRO A 425 18.82 -6.05 5.18
C PRO A 425 18.27 -7.34 4.57
N ASN A 426 17.08 -7.26 3.97
CA ASN A 426 16.34 -8.41 3.44
C ASN A 426 16.08 -9.50 4.48
N THR A 427 15.80 -9.11 5.71
CA THR A 427 15.32 -10.02 6.74
C THR A 427 13.79 -10.05 6.73
N CYS A 428 13.20 -11.24 6.87
CA CYS A 428 11.76 -11.41 6.93
C CYS A 428 11.33 -12.56 7.85
N ILE A 429 10.08 -12.51 8.29
CA ILE A 429 9.38 -13.62 8.91
C ILE A 429 8.43 -14.19 7.87
N VAL A 430 8.50 -15.50 7.66
CA VAL A 430 7.56 -16.24 6.80
C VAL A 430 6.74 -17.21 7.61
N ASP A 431 5.52 -17.49 7.15
CA ASP A 431 4.72 -18.59 7.67
C ASP A 431 5.06 -19.94 7.00
N GLN A 432 4.32 -20.99 7.36
CA GLN A 432 4.48 -22.33 6.80
C GLN A 432 4.15 -22.45 5.31
N ASN A 433 3.48 -21.45 4.73
CA ASN A 433 3.17 -21.38 3.31
C ASN A 433 4.19 -20.51 2.54
N GLU A 434 5.30 -20.15 3.19
CA GLU A 434 6.35 -19.26 2.68
C GLU A 434 5.87 -17.82 2.42
N VAL A 435 4.70 -17.44 2.94
CA VAL A 435 4.17 -16.07 2.80
C VAL A 435 4.93 -15.16 3.77
N VAL A 436 5.50 -14.07 3.25
CA VAL A 436 6.17 -13.06 4.08
C VAL A 436 5.12 -12.28 4.88
N ILE A 437 5.12 -12.50 6.20
CA ILE A 437 4.20 -11.83 7.13
C ILE A 437 4.80 -10.55 7.73
N ALA A 438 6.12 -10.41 7.76
CA ALA A 438 6.81 -9.17 8.11
C ALA A 438 8.23 -9.13 7.52
N THR A 439 8.73 -7.94 7.22
CA THR A 439 10.10 -7.74 6.69
C THR A 439 10.68 -6.36 6.99
N ASN A 440 12.00 -6.24 7.02
CA ASN A 440 12.70 -4.96 7.10
C ASN A 440 13.10 -4.37 5.74
N THR A 441 12.60 -4.92 4.61
CA THR A 441 12.92 -4.40 3.27
C THR A 441 11.72 -4.49 2.32
N ALA A 442 11.53 -3.46 1.51
CA ALA A 442 10.41 -3.31 0.59
C ALA A 442 10.30 -4.38 -0.51
N SER A 443 11.37 -5.10 -0.83
CA SER A 443 11.36 -6.11 -1.89
C SER A 443 10.65 -7.40 -1.48
N LEU A 444 10.57 -7.72 -0.18
CA LEU A 444 9.99 -8.98 0.34
C LEU A 444 8.55 -8.80 0.82
N VAL A 445 8.12 -7.56 0.89
CA VAL A 445 6.80 -7.11 1.24
C VAL A 445 5.74 -7.73 0.29
N GLY A 446 4.85 -8.55 0.86
CA GLY A 446 3.77 -9.24 0.13
C GLY A 446 4.25 -10.39 -0.78
N VAL A 447 5.50 -10.83 -0.61
CA VAL A 447 6.10 -11.89 -1.41
C VAL A 447 5.84 -13.25 -0.78
N ILE A 448 5.70 -14.27 -1.62
CA ILE A 448 5.82 -15.67 -1.23
C ILE A 448 7.24 -16.11 -1.60
N LEU A 449 8.02 -16.57 -0.61
CA LEU A 449 9.39 -17.03 -0.87
C LEU A 449 9.35 -18.32 -1.67
N SER A 450 9.64 -18.20 -2.98
CA SER A 450 9.83 -19.35 -3.87
C SER A 450 11.26 -19.90 -3.81
N SER A 451 11.51 -21.01 -4.51
CA SER A 451 12.85 -21.61 -4.65
C SER A 451 13.92 -20.69 -5.24
N HIS A 452 13.52 -19.55 -5.84
CA HIS A 452 14.43 -18.55 -6.38
C HIS A 452 14.93 -17.55 -5.31
N HIS A 453 14.33 -17.55 -4.13
CA HIS A 453 14.81 -16.78 -2.98
C HIS A 453 15.72 -17.66 -2.13
N GLN A 454 16.96 -17.23 -1.95
CA GLN A 454 17.91 -17.92 -1.07
C GLN A 454 18.17 -17.04 0.15
N ALA A 455 17.81 -17.54 1.33
CA ALA A 455 18.20 -16.95 2.61
C ALA A 455 19.59 -17.48 3.00
N GLU A 456 20.48 -16.59 3.45
CA GLU A 456 21.78 -17.02 3.98
C GLU A 456 21.62 -17.86 5.26
N ARG A 457 20.61 -17.53 6.07
CA ARG A 457 20.26 -18.27 7.29
C ARG A 457 18.74 -18.28 7.46
N ARG A 458 18.18 -19.47 7.71
CA ARG A 458 16.77 -19.67 8.07
C ARG A 458 16.69 -20.31 9.45
N ILE A 459 15.88 -19.73 10.32
CA ILE A 459 15.72 -20.14 11.72
C ILE A 459 14.25 -20.43 11.94
N ALA A 460 13.91 -21.70 12.19
CA ALA A 460 12.56 -22.08 12.60
C ALA A 460 12.27 -21.53 14.00
N LEU A 461 11.08 -20.99 14.20
CA LEU A 461 10.63 -20.50 15.50
C LEU A 461 9.90 -21.64 16.22
N PRO A 462 10.42 -22.19 17.34
CA PRO A 462 9.89 -23.42 17.94
C PRO A 462 8.40 -23.37 18.32
N SER A 463 7.90 -22.19 18.71
CA SER A 463 6.55 -22.03 19.26
C SER A 463 5.46 -21.75 18.23
N VAL A 464 5.83 -21.47 16.98
CA VAL A 464 4.89 -21.14 15.90
C VAL A 464 5.39 -21.67 14.57
N PRO A 465 4.52 -21.97 13.59
CA PRO A 465 4.95 -22.49 12.30
C PRO A 465 5.49 -21.38 11.39
N TRP A 466 6.40 -20.57 11.92
CA TRP A 466 7.04 -19.43 11.26
C TRP A 466 8.55 -19.63 11.22
N SER A 467 9.21 -18.92 10.29
CA SER A 467 10.67 -18.90 10.19
C SER A 467 11.19 -17.47 10.07
N LEU A 468 12.24 -17.15 10.80
CA LEU A 468 13.05 -15.95 10.57
C LEU A 468 14.09 -16.25 9.48
N CYS A 469 14.02 -15.52 8.37
CA CYS A 469 14.93 -15.64 7.25
C CYS A 469 15.81 -14.39 7.17
N LEU A 470 17.12 -14.56 7.22
CA LEU A 470 18.10 -13.48 7.19
C LEU A 470 18.72 -13.35 5.81
N SER A 471 18.96 -12.11 5.39
CA SER A 471 19.69 -11.77 4.17
C SER A 471 19.17 -12.53 2.95
N VAL A 472 17.85 -12.50 2.77
CA VAL A 472 17.18 -13.12 1.63
C VAL A 472 17.63 -12.40 0.37
N SER A 473 18.20 -13.15 -0.57
CA SER A 473 18.44 -12.62 -1.91
C SER A 473 17.11 -12.20 -2.51
N ALA A 474 17.01 -10.96 -3.01
CA ALA A 474 15.95 -10.61 -3.92
C ALA A 474 16.07 -11.59 -5.08
N GLY A 475 15.07 -12.45 -5.29
CA GLY A 475 15.06 -13.33 -6.44
C GLY A 475 15.18 -12.41 -7.65
N GLU A 476 16.36 -12.38 -8.29
CA GLU A 476 16.47 -11.69 -9.56
C GLU A 476 15.36 -12.28 -10.42
N ASN A 477 14.44 -11.44 -10.89
CA ASN A 477 13.51 -11.85 -11.92
C ASN A 477 14.39 -12.41 -13.04
N ALA A 478 14.50 -13.74 -13.13
CA ALA A 478 15.36 -14.44 -14.10
C ALA A 478 15.05 -13.98 -15.54
N ALA A 479 13.87 -13.38 -15.74
CA ALA A 479 13.48 -12.69 -16.96
C ALA A 479 14.41 -11.53 -17.37
N VAL A 480 15.06 -10.81 -16.45
CA VAL A 480 15.91 -9.65 -16.78
C VAL A 480 17.35 -10.08 -17.09
N SER A 481 17.90 -11.04 -16.34
CA SER A 481 19.26 -11.55 -16.55
C SER A 481 19.39 -12.38 -17.84
N ASP A 482 18.35 -13.13 -18.22
CA ASP A 482 18.34 -13.84 -19.51
C ASP A 482 18.16 -12.90 -20.71
N LEU A 483 17.49 -11.75 -20.55
CA LEU A 483 17.28 -10.78 -21.64
C LEU A 483 18.44 -9.79 -21.83
N THR A 484 19.27 -9.54 -20.82
CA THR A 484 20.52 -8.78 -20.98
C THR A 484 21.61 -9.64 -21.62
N ALA A 485 21.62 -10.96 -21.41
CA ALA A 485 22.56 -11.88 -22.04
C ALA A 485 22.36 -12.04 -23.56
N LEU A 486 21.17 -11.76 -24.09
CA LEU A 486 20.86 -11.81 -25.52
C LEU A 486 21.27 -10.53 -26.31
N GLY A 487 21.87 -9.54 -25.64
CA GLY A 487 22.35 -8.29 -26.27
C GLY A 487 23.81 -8.28 -26.69
N ASP A 488 24.61 -9.26 -26.22
CA ASP A 488 26.05 -9.35 -26.51
C ASP A 488 26.33 -10.63 -27.31
N THR A 489 26.01 -10.62 -28.59
CA THR A 489 26.70 -11.46 -29.58
C THR A 489 27.01 -10.59 -30.81
N PRO A 490 28.27 -10.55 -31.27
CA PRO A 490 28.78 -9.51 -32.18
C PRO A 490 28.16 -9.50 -33.58
#